data_AF-A0A0L0CSW8-F1
#
_entry.id   AF-A0A0L0CSW8-F1
#
_cell.length_a   1.000
_cell.length_b   1.000
_cell.length_c   1.000
_cell.angle_alpha   90.00
_cell.angle_beta   90.00
_cell.angle_gamma   90.00
#
_symmetry.space_group_name_H-M   'P 1'
#
loop_
_entity.id
_entity.type
_entity.pdbx_description
1 polymer ?
#
loop_
_entity_poly.entity_id
_entity_poly.type
_entity_poly.pdbx_seq_one_letter_code
_entity_poly.pdbx_strand_id
1 'polypeptide(L)'
;MVFLDIRNNLLRLRHDLNLIVTQEEDVGINHFMSDLLDIEKDEKVKGEKKMNKTNNIEKGKDNLECVFKYKCEDFHVYEINKNRNILNLKYIREKLMSDKLKSKEYDKKEERIENNLNILLNNHSNEECLHFILYKVNKDTQEAIREISKVSGIPITSFHYSGFKDKRSVSTQIISTKLNYLKELNNLKDYYINKKNKKLLICNIEKVRDKKKIELGEHYGNKFIVVLRNVQNNEDYLRDRLKYIKKYGFINYFGMQRFGIYKNTFNKGR
;
A
#
# COMPACT_ATOMS: atom_id res chain seq x y z
N MET A 1 7.12 6.19 -0.63
CA MET A 1 6.33 5.60 -1.74
C MET A 1 7.32 5.37 -2.85
N VAL A 2 7.54 4.13 -3.25
CA VAL A 2 8.63 3.77 -4.16
C VAL A 2 8.11 3.89 -5.59
N PHE A 3 8.70 4.78 -6.39
CA PHE A 3 8.46 4.83 -7.84
C PHE A 3 9.52 3.93 -8.50
N LEU A 4 9.09 2.77 -9.02
CA LEU A 4 9.89 2.07 -10.01
C LEU A 4 9.64 2.77 -11.34
N ASP A 5 10.70 2.99 -12.10
CA ASP A 5 10.72 3.54 -13.45
C ASP A 5 9.89 2.66 -14.41
N ILE A 6 8.57 2.89 -14.41
CA ILE A 6 7.60 2.22 -15.25
C ILE A 6 6.72 3.32 -15.83
N ARG A 7 7.05 3.74 -17.05
CA ARG A 7 6.23 4.71 -17.78
C ARG A 7 4.84 4.14 -17.97
N ASN A 8 3.86 4.83 -17.39
CA ASN A 8 2.47 4.38 -17.40
C ASN A 8 1.83 4.81 -18.73
N ASN A 9 1.86 3.95 -19.75
CA ASN A 9 1.19 4.20 -21.05
C ASN A 9 -0.36 4.27 -20.94
N LEU A 10 -0.93 4.06 -19.75
CA LEU A 10 -2.37 4.07 -19.48
C LEU A 10 -3.05 5.43 -19.66
N LEU A 11 -2.30 6.53 -19.84
CA LEU A 11 -2.86 7.85 -20.10
C LEU A 11 -3.12 8.17 -21.58
N ARG A 12 -2.68 7.33 -22.53
CA ARG A 12 -2.85 7.58 -23.97
C ARG A 12 -4.20 7.19 -24.57
N LEU A 13 -5.14 6.63 -23.79
CA LEU A 13 -6.43 6.12 -24.30
C LEU A 13 -7.66 6.98 -23.98
N ARG A 14 -7.50 8.29 -23.75
CA ARG A 14 -8.63 9.23 -23.71
C ARG A 14 -8.42 10.35 -24.73
N HIS A 15 -8.68 10.05 -25.99
CA HIS A 15 -8.58 11.03 -27.08
C HIS A 15 -9.86 11.87 -27.30
N ASP A 16 -10.93 11.66 -26.52
CA ASP A 16 -12.25 12.27 -26.84
C ASP A 16 -12.73 13.40 -25.91
N LEU A 17 -11.87 13.98 -25.07
CA LEU A 17 -12.21 15.19 -24.30
C LEU A 17 -10.99 16.09 -24.24
N ASN A 18 -11.16 17.40 -24.49
CA ASN A 18 -10.15 18.48 -24.35
C ASN A 18 -9.60 18.65 -22.91
N LEU A 19 -9.50 17.59 -22.12
CA LEU A 19 -8.96 17.58 -20.77
C LEU A 19 -7.45 17.40 -20.85
N ILE A 20 -6.73 18.50 -20.64
CA ILE A 20 -5.28 18.47 -20.50
C ILE A 20 -4.93 17.71 -19.21
N VAL A 21 -4.43 16.48 -19.38
CA VAL A 21 -3.94 15.62 -18.29
C VAL A 21 -2.54 16.07 -17.86
N THR A 22 -2.27 16.09 -16.55
CA THR A 22 -0.94 16.35 -16.00
C THR A 22 0.03 15.24 -16.40
N GLN A 23 1.18 15.60 -16.97
CA GLN A 23 2.28 14.67 -17.29
C GLN A 23 3.36 14.67 -16.20
N GLU A 24 4.30 13.72 -16.26
CA GLU A 24 5.40 13.61 -15.30
C GLU A 24 6.31 14.85 -15.31
N GLU A 25 6.57 15.41 -16.49
CA GLU A 25 7.41 16.60 -16.65
C GLU A 25 6.75 17.84 -16.03
N ASP A 26 5.43 17.93 -16.08
CA ASP A 26 4.66 19.05 -15.51
C ASP A 26 4.83 19.15 -13.97
N VAL A 27 5.23 18.06 -13.31
CA VAL A 27 5.39 17.98 -11.85
C VAL A 27 6.86 17.85 -11.42
N GLY A 28 7.79 18.07 -12.35
CA GLY A 28 9.22 18.09 -12.08
C GLY A 28 9.91 16.72 -12.10
N ILE A 29 9.26 15.68 -12.62
CA ILE A 29 9.91 14.39 -12.88
C ILE A 29 10.60 14.48 -14.25
N ASN A 30 11.79 15.08 -14.25
CA ASN A 30 12.51 15.43 -15.49
C ASN A 30 13.77 14.60 -15.73
N HIS A 31 14.25 13.88 -14.72
CA HIS A 31 15.50 13.12 -14.77
C HIS A 31 15.28 11.69 -14.27
N PHE A 32 15.99 10.75 -14.87
CA PHE A 32 16.06 9.37 -14.43
C PHE A 32 17.46 9.08 -13.88
N MET A 33 17.57 8.05 -13.04
CA MET A 33 18.87 7.63 -12.49
C MET A 33 19.88 7.31 -13.60
N SER A 34 19.40 6.83 -14.75
CA SER A 34 20.23 6.59 -15.94
C SER A 34 20.83 7.85 -16.54
N ASP A 35 20.22 9.02 -16.38
CA ASP A 35 20.76 10.28 -16.89
C ASP A 35 21.89 10.80 -15.97
N LEU A 36 21.95 10.33 -14.72
CA LEU A 36 22.97 10.70 -13.72
C LEU A 36 24.15 9.71 -13.69
N LEU A 37 23.93 8.51 -14.20
CA LEU A 37 24.93 7.45 -14.26
C LEU A 37 25.43 7.36 -15.70
N ASP A 38 26.75 7.35 -15.90
CA ASP A 38 27.40 7.11 -17.20
C ASP A 38 27.23 5.63 -17.67
N ILE A 39 25.99 5.12 -17.70
CA ILE A 39 25.67 3.71 -17.97
C ILE A 39 26.16 3.29 -19.36
N GLU A 40 26.21 4.22 -20.32
CA GLU A 40 26.72 3.95 -21.68
C GLU A 40 28.20 3.55 -21.74
N LYS A 41 29.01 3.90 -20.73
CA LYS A 41 30.44 3.51 -20.68
C LYS A 41 30.63 2.09 -20.15
N ASP A 42 29.85 1.67 -19.16
CA ASP A 42 29.93 0.33 -18.56
C ASP A 42 29.47 -0.79 -19.51
N GLU A 43 28.50 -0.51 -20.40
CA GLU A 43 28.04 -1.47 -21.41
C GLU A 43 29.07 -1.67 -22.54
N LYS A 44 29.81 -0.61 -22.93
CA LYS A 44 30.90 -0.74 -23.92
C LYS A 44 32.05 -1.61 -23.40
N VAL A 45 32.40 -1.50 -22.12
CA VAL A 45 33.49 -2.31 -21.51
C VAL A 45 33.12 -3.79 -21.39
N LYS A 46 31.83 -4.14 -21.25
CA LYS A 46 31.38 -5.55 -21.24
C LYS A 46 31.07 -6.11 -22.63
N GLY A 47 30.87 -5.26 -23.63
CA GLY A 47 30.46 -5.61 -24.99
C GLY A 47 31.58 -6.02 -25.95
N GLU A 48 32.86 -5.80 -25.61
CA GLU A 48 33.98 -6.10 -26.53
C GLU A 48 34.24 -7.60 -26.79
N LYS A 49 33.46 -8.52 -26.22
CA LYS A 49 33.53 -9.96 -26.54
C LYS A 49 32.47 -10.50 -27.49
N LYS A 50 31.59 -9.68 -28.08
CA LYS A 50 30.68 -10.14 -29.15
C LYS A 50 30.59 -9.11 -30.28
N MET A 51 31.54 -9.20 -31.21
CA MET A 51 31.48 -8.43 -32.46
C MET A 51 30.71 -9.21 -33.54
N ASN A 52 29.92 -8.44 -34.30
CA ASN A 52 29.39 -8.67 -35.64
C ASN A 52 28.05 -9.41 -35.79
N LYS A 53 26.97 -8.62 -35.93
CA LYS A 53 26.14 -8.56 -37.15
C LYS A 53 25.15 -7.37 -37.12
N THR A 54 25.45 -6.37 -37.96
CA THR A 54 24.53 -5.64 -38.87
C THR A 54 23.07 -5.44 -38.44
N ASN A 55 22.70 -4.21 -38.06
CA ASN A 55 21.99 -3.24 -38.90
C ASN A 55 21.42 -2.08 -38.06
N ASN A 56 21.48 -0.88 -38.65
CA ASN A 56 20.96 0.37 -38.11
C ASN A 56 19.51 0.23 -37.65
N ILE A 57 19.30 0.25 -36.34
CA ILE A 57 18.05 0.69 -35.72
C ILE A 57 18.47 1.83 -34.80
N GLU A 58 17.90 3.00 -35.02
CA GLU A 58 18.00 4.15 -34.15
C GLU A 58 17.84 3.67 -32.70
N LYS A 59 18.89 3.77 -31.89
CA LYS A 59 18.85 3.45 -30.46
C LYS A 59 18.04 4.53 -29.74
N GLY A 60 16.72 4.53 -29.93
CA GLY A 60 15.79 5.14 -29.00
C GLY A 60 15.95 4.46 -27.65
N LYS A 61 15.89 5.23 -26.55
CA LYS A 61 15.87 4.67 -25.18
C LYS A 61 14.90 3.48 -25.16
N ASP A 62 15.42 2.25 -25.00
CA ASP A 62 14.63 1.02 -24.97
C ASP A 62 13.68 1.08 -23.75
N ASN A 63 12.52 1.68 -23.92
CA ASN A 63 11.56 1.81 -22.84
C ASN A 63 10.90 0.46 -22.62
N LEU A 64 10.83 0.04 -21.36
CA LEU A 64 10.06 -1.13 -20.99
C LEU A 64 8.57 -0.83 -21.18
N GLU A 65 7.98 -1.37 -22.24
CA GLU A 65 6.54 -1.32 -22.40
C GLU A 65 5.89 -2.46 -21.62
N CYS A 66 5.04 -2.10 -20.67
CA CYS A 66 4.27 -3.06 -19.89
C CYS A 66 2.96 -2.43 -19.40
N VAL A 67 2.07 -3.29 -18.89
CA VAL A 67 0.82 -2.91 -18.26
C VAL A 67 0.97 -3.01 -16.74
N PHE A 68 0.88 -1.86 -16.07
CA PHE A 68 0.88 -1.76 -14.62
C PHE A 68 -0.54 -1.63 -14.06
N LYS A 69 -0.81 -2.28 -12.92
CA LYS A 69 -2.12 -2.33 -12.24
C LYS A 69 -3.26 -2.79 -13.16
N TYR A 70 -3.10 -3.79 -14.02
CA TYR A 70 -4.22 -4.29 -14.85
C TYR A 70 -5.41 -4.72 -13.98
N LYS A 71 -5.15 -5.52 -12.93
CA LYS A 71 -6.08 -5.83 -11.84
C LYS A 71 -5.59 -5.26 -10.50
N CYS A 72 -6.44 -5.18 -9.48
CA CYS A 72 -6.00 -4.69 -8.17
C CYS A 72 -5.03 -5.64 -7.45
N GLU A 73 -5.10 -6.93 -7.76
CA GLU A 73 -4.21 -7.99 -7.28
C GLU A 73 -2.82 -7.92 -7.92
N ASP A 74 -2.61 -7.08 -8.93
CA ASP A 74 -1.28 -6.85 -9.51
C ASP A 74 -0.43 -5.90 -8.67
N PHE A 75 -1.04 -5.26 -7.66
CA PHE A 75 -0.37 -4.27 -6.84
C PHE A 75 -0.74 -4.43 -5.38
N HIS A 76 0.20 -4.96 -4.60
CA HIS A 76 0.04 -5.12 -3.17
C HIS A 76 0.88 -4.09 -2.41
N VAL A 77 0.28 -3.50 -1.38
CA VAL A 77 0.94 -2.52 -0.50
C VAL A 77 0.73 -2.93 0.95
N TYR A 78 1.76 -3.48 1.58
CA TYR A 78 1.71 -3.89 2.97
C TYR A 78 2.47 -2.91 3.84
N GLU A 79 1.80 -2.35 4.84
CA GLU A 79 2.48 -1.53 5.83
C GLU A 79 3.52 -2.34 6.61
N ILE A 80 4.64 -1.70 6.92
CA ILE A 80 5.66 -2.21 7.82
C ILE A 80 5.53 -1.43 9.12
N ASN A 81 5.19 -2.12 10.21
CA ASN A 81 5.00 -1.47 11.50
C ASN A 81 6.33 -1.02 12.13
N LYS A 82 6.29 -0.25 13.22
CA LYS A 82 7.50 0.24 13.91
C LYS A 82 8.46 -0.89 14.32
N ASN A 83 7.93 -2.06 14.63
CA ASN A 83 8.69 -3.25 15.00
C ASN A 83 9.22 -4.01 13.76
N ARG A 84 9.18 -3.37 12.58
CA ARG A 84 9.63 -3.92 11.28
C ARG A 84 8.90 -5.17 10.81
N ASN A 85 7.73 -5.46 11.37
CA ASN A 85 6.89 -6.54 10.88
C ASN A 85 6.17 -6.10 9.61
N ILE A 86 6.27 -6.92 8.57
CA ILE A 86 5.56 -6.73 7.31
C ILE A 86 4.15 -7.32 7.48
N LEU A 87 3.12 -6.49 7.41
CA LEU A 87 1.73 -6.89 7.62
C LEU A 87 1.12 -7.54 6.38
N ASN A 88 1.82 -8.49 5.75
CA ASN A 88 1.36 -9.15 4.52
C ASN A 88 0.23 -10.17 4.79
N LEU A 89 -0.29 -10.80 3.72
CA LEU A 89 -1.38 -11.78 3.84
C LEU A 89 -1.01 -13.02 4.66
N LYS A 90 0.26 -13.43 4.64
CA LYS A 90 0.75 -14.54 5.47
C LYS A 90 0.62 -14.16 6.95
N TYR A 91 1.13 -12.98 7.33
CA TYR A 91 1.01 -12.44 8.67
C TYR A 91 -0.46 -12.35 9.12
N ILE A 92 -1.34 -11.82 8.28
CA ILE A 92 -2.78 -11.73 8.57
C ILE A 92 -3.39 -13.11 8.78
N ARG A 93 -3.07 -14.07 7.91
CA ARG A 93 -3.59 -15.44 8.03
C ARG A 93 -3.15 -16.09 9.34
N GLU A 94 -1.89 -15.95 9.72
CA GLU A 94 -1.37 -16.47 10.98
C GLU A 94 -2.10 -15.86 12.19
N LYS A 95 -2.33 -14.55 12.19
CA LYS A 95 -3.08 -13.86 13.26
C LYS A 95 -4.55 -14.30 13.34
N LEU A 96 -5.21 -14.43 12.19
CA LEU A 96 -6.59 -14.92 12.15
C LEU A 96 -6.72 -16.37 12.66
N MET A 97 -5.71 -17.21 12.40
CA MET A 97 -5.69 -18.59 12.94
C MET A 97 -5.45 -18.61 14.44
N SER A 98 -4.54 -17.77 14.96
CA SER A 98 -4.32 -17.68 16.41
C SER A 98 -5.55 -17.19 17.16
N ASP A 99 -6.30 -16.24 16.58
CA ASP A 99 -7.52 -15.72 17.19
C ASP A 99 -8.61 -16.80 17.29
N LYS A 100 -8.75 -17.65 16.27
CA LYS A 100 -9.68 -18.79 16.26
C LYS A 100 -9.32 -19.89 17.27
N LEU A 101 -8.03 -20.12 17.50
CA LEU A 101 -7.58 -21.09 18.51
C LEU A 101 -7.92 -20.58 19.91
N LYS A 102 -7.63 -19.29 20.17
CA LYS A 102 -7.99 -18.63 21.45
C LYS A 102 -9.49 -18.62 21.70
N SER A 103 -10.31 -18.33 20.68
CA SER A 103 -11.78 -18.33 20.86
C SER A 103 -12.31 -19.72 21.21
N LYS A 104 -11.78 -20.79 20.60
CA LYS A 104 -12.15 -22.18 20.94
C LYS A 104 -11.72 -22.60 22.36
N GLU A 105 -10.64 -22.04 22.90
CA GLU A 105 -10.25 -22.24 24.30
C GLU A 105 -11.12 -21.41 25.25
N TYR A 106 -11.54 -20.21 24.83
CA TYR A 106 -12.42 -19.33 25.59
C TYR A 106 -13.87 -19.85 25.66
N ASP A 107 -14.39 -20.40 24.55
CA ASP A 107 -15.73 -21.02 24.48
C ASP A 107 -15.86 -22.25 25.43
N LYS A 108 -14.73 -22.83 25.85
CA LYS A 108 -14.70 -23.90 26.86
C LYS A 108 -14.69 -23.39 28.30
N LYS A 109 -14.55 -22.09 28.53
CA LYS A 109 -14.27 -21.53 29.85
C LYS A 109 -15.26 -20.48 30.35
N GLU A 110 -16.36 -20.16 29.67
CA GLU A 110 -17.22 -19.11 30.23
C GLU A 110 -18.73 -19.10 29.96
N GLU A 111 -19.44 -19.37 31.05
CA GLU A 111 -20.71 -18.77 31.47
C GLU A 111 -20.48 -17.80 32.67
N ARG A 112 -19.34 -17.07 32.76
CA ARG A 112 -18.94 -16.39 34.03
C ARG A 112 -18.17 -15.04 34.01
N ILE A 113 -17.90 -14.36 32.88
CA ILE A 113 -17.06 -13.12 32.87
C ILE A 113 -17.75 -11.83 32.39
N GLU A 114 -19.03 -11.84 32.01
CA GLU A 114 -19.66 -10.60 31.50
C GLU A 114 -19.78 -9.45 32.52
N ASN A 115 -19.60 -9.70 33.83
CA ASN A 115 -19.75 -8.66 34.86
C ASN A 115 -18.47 -7.87 35.19
N ASN A 116 -17.27 -8.34 34.82
CA ASN A 116 -16.01 -7.66 35.21
C ASN A 116 -15.47 -6.65 34.17
N LEU A 117 -15.94 -6.71 32.91
CA LEU A 117 -15.48 -5.76 31.87
C LEU A 117 -16.04 -4.35 32.04
N ASN A 118 -17.27 -4.22 32.55
CA ASN A 118 -17.91 -2.91 32.75
C ASN A 118 -17.26 -2.09 33.88
N ILE A 119 -16.63 -2.76 34.85
CA ILE A 119 -15.94 -2.09 35.97
C ILE A 119 -14.55 -1.58 35.53
N LEU A 120 -13.86 -2.29 34.64
CA LEU A 120 -12.57 -1.85 34.11
C LEU A 120 -12.71 -0.61 33.18
N LEU A 121 -13.78 -0.58 32.38
CA LEU A 121 -14.02 0.47 31.38
C LEU A 121 -14.21 1.88 31.99
N ASN A 122 -14.62 1.97 33.25
CA ASN A 122 -14.92 3.24 33.93
C ASN A 122 -13.71 3.94 34.56
N ASN A 123 -12.52 3.32 34.57
CA ASN A 123 -11.31 3.85 35.23
C ASN A 123 -10.12 4.08 34.28
N HIS A 124 -10.32 4.05 32.96
CA HIS A 124 -9.20 4.18 32.03
C HIS A 124 -8.70 5.63 31.91
N SER A 125 -7.40 5.81 32.15
CA SER A 125 -6.66 7.02 31.83
C SER A 125 -6.77 7.34 30.33
N ASN A 126 -6.64 8.62 29.98
CA ASN A 126 -6.82 9.19 28.63
C ASN A 126 -5.89 8.65 27.52
N GLU A 127 -5.15 7.56 27.74
CA GLU A 127 -4.02 7.15 26.88
C GLU A 127 -4.08 5.70 26.37
N GLU A 128 -5.14 4.94 26.63
CA GLU A 128 -5.30 3.59 26.07
C GLU A 128 -6.08 3.58 24.76
N CYS A 129 -5.53 2.91 23.74
CA CYS A 129 -6.16 2.77 22.43
C CYS A 129 -6.15 1.32 21.93
N LEU A 130 -6.97 1.05 20.93
CA LEU A 130 -7.00 -0.22 20.20
C LEU A 130 -6.30 -0.04 18.88
N HIS A 131 -5.35 -0.93 18.58
CA HIS A 131 -4.78 -1.06 17.26
C HIS A 131 -5.39 -2.29 16.58
N PHE A 132 -5.69 -2.18 15.29
CA PHE A 132 -6.09 -3.32 14.48
C PHE A 132 -5.51 -3.21 13.08
N ILE A 133 -5.38 -4.35 12.42
CA ILE A 133 -4.95 -4.42 11.03
C ILE A 133 -6.18 -4.38 10.14
N LEU A 134 -6.22 -3.37 9.28
CA LEU A 134 -7.19 -3.26 8.21
C LEU A 134 -6.59 -3.84 6.93
N TYR A 135 -7.24 -4.86 6.38
CA TYR A 135 -7.02 -5.34 5.03
C TYR A 135 -8.12 -4.82 4.11
N LYS A 136 -7.75 -4.25 2.97
CA LYS A 136 -8.69 -3.73 1.96
C LYS A 136 -8.27 -4.07 0.53
N VAL A 137 -9.25 -4.34 -0.32
CA VAL A 137 -9.08 -4.63 -1.76
C VAL A 137 -9.91 -3.66 -2.58
N ASN A 138 -9.28 -3.01 -3.56
CA ASN A 138 -9.91 -2.09 -4.50
C ASN A 138 -10.75 -0.99 -3.80
N LYS A 139 -10.25 -0.44 -2.70
CA LYS A 139 -10.97 0.51 -1.84
C LYS A 139 -10.01 1.56 -1.31
N ASP A 140 -10.44 2.81 -1.32
CA ASP A 140 -9.67 3.90 -0.70
C ASP A 140 -9.69 3.76 0.83
N THR A 141 -8.66 4.24 1.53
CA THR A 141 -8.62 4.16 3.01
C THR A 141 -9.82 4.89 3.64
N GLN A 142 -10.19 6.08 3.18
CA GLN A 142 -11.35 6.80 3.73
C GLN A 142 -12.66 6.11 3.38
N GLU A 143 -12.76 5.52 2.20
CA GLU A 143 -13.93 4.73 1.80
C GLU A 143 -14.11 3.51 2.72
N ALA A 144 -13.01 2.81 3.05
CA ALA A 144 -13.02 1.70 4.00
C ALA A 144 -13.45 2.16 5.40
N ILE A 145 -12.91 3.27 5.90
CA ILE A 145 -13.28 3.82 7.21
C ILE A 145 -14.77 4.23 7.25
N ARG A 146 -15.30 4.84 6.18
CA ARG A 146 -16.74 5.16 6.08
C ARG A 146 -17.62 3.91 6.14
N GLU A 147 -17.23 2.84 5.43
CA GLU A 147 -17.95 1.56 5.46
C GLU A 147 -17.91 0.93 6.87
N ILE A 148 -16.74 0.93 7.51
CA ILE A 148 -16.56 0.43 8.88
C ILE A 148 -17.40 1.23 9.86
N SER A 149 -17.33 2.55 9.83
CA SER A 149 -18.08 3.46 10.68
C SER A 149 -19.59 3.24 10.56
N LYS A 150 -20.11 3.09 9.34
CA LYS A 150 -21.53 2.81 9.11
C LYS A 150 -21.98 1.48 9.72
N VAL A 151 -21.16 0.44 9.64
CA VAL A 151 -21.50 -0.89 10.15
C VAL A 151 -21.40 -0.97 11.67
N SER A 152 -20.44 -0.28 12.28
CA SER A 152 -20.19 -0.37 13.73
C SER A 152 -20.82 0.72 14.57
N GLY A 153 -21.23 1.83 13.96
CA GLY A 153 -21.64 3.03 14.69
C GLY A 153 -20.48 3.84 15.28
N ILE A 154 -19.22 3.41 15.11
CA ILE A 154 -18.06 4.15 15.59
C ILE A 154 -17.89 5.41 14.70
N PRO A 155 -17.75 6.63 15.28
CA PRO A 155 -17.56 7.84 14.49
C PRO A 155 -16.30 7.79 13.61
N ILE A 156 -16.39 8.28 12.37
CA ILE A 156 -15.25 8.35 11.43
C ILE A 156 -14.02 9.02 12.06
N THR A 157 -14.24 10.09 12.84
CA THR A 157 -13.20 10.86 13.54
C THR A 157 -12.48 10.08 14.63
N SER A 158 -12.99 8.92 15.03
CA SER A 158 -12.34 8.05 16.01
C SER A 158 -11.31 7.11 15.40
N PHE A 159 -11.20 7.03 14.07
CA PHE A 159 -10.22 6.20 13.37
C PHE A 159 -9.00 7.02 12.95
N HIS A 160 -7.81 6.55 13.33
CA HIS A 160 -6.54 7.19 13.03
C HIS A 160 -5.58 6.21 12.37
N TYR A 161 -4.69 6.70 11.49
CA TYR A 161 -3.80 5.87 10.67
C TYR A 161 -2.59 6.65 10.16
N SER A 162 -1.52 5.93 9.82
CA SER A 162 -0.23 6.52 9.45
C SER A 162 -0.20 7.14 8.05
N GLY A 163 -1.13 6.76 7.19
CA GLY A 163 -1.30 7.34 5.87
C GLY A 163 -2.28 6.57 4.98
N PHE A 164 -2.57 7.15 3.82
CA PHE A 164 -3.41 6.53 2.81
C PHE A 164 -2.70 5.38 2.09
N LYS A 165 -3.48 4.40 1.65
CA LYS A 165 -3.01 3.31 0.78
C LYS A 165 -3.82 3.31 -0.50
N ASP A 166 -3.18 3.00 -1.63
CA ASP A 166 -3.78 3.01 -2.96
C ASP A 166 -5.16 2.35 -3.03
N LYS A 167 -6.12 3.00 -3.71
CA LYS A 167 -7.44 2.42 -3.97
C LYS A 167 -7.33 1.14 -4.78
N ARG A 168 -6.70 1.19 -5.97
CA ARG A 168 -6.53 0.06 -6.90
C ARG A 168 -5.35 -0.82 -6.45
N SER A 169 -5.51 -1.47 -5.29
CA SER A 169 -4.51 -2.35 -4.69
C SER A 169 -5.15 -3.39 -3.78
N VAL A 170 -4.35 -4.39 -3.41
CA VAL A 170 -4.54 -5.18 -2.19
C VAL A 170 -3.64 -4.59 -1.11
N SER A 171 -4.20 -4.06 -0.03
CA SER A 171 -3.41 -3.32 0.95
C SER A 171 -3.74 -3.65 2.39
N THR A 172 -2.73 -3.50 3.24
CA THR A 172 -2.85 -3.65 4.69
C THR A 172 -2.24 -2.45 5.39
N GLN A 173 -2.89 -2.00 6.46
CA GLN A 173 -2.42 -0.89 7.29
C GLN A 173 -2.91 -1.05 8.72
N ILE A 174 -2.21 -0.41 9.66
CA ILE A 174 -2.69 -0.32 11.04
C ILE A 174 -3.64 0.86 11.16
N ILE A 175 -4.77 0.63 11.83
CA ILE A 175 -5.70 1.66 12.25
C ILE A 175 -5.76 1.64 13.78
N SER A 176 -5.86 2.81 14.40
CA SER A 176 -6.14 2.94 15.83
C SER A 176 -7.48 3.58 16.11
N THR A 177 -8.13 3.16 17.19
CA THR A 177 -9.33 3.80 17.73
C THR A 177 -9.35 3.74 19.26
N LYS A 178 -10.36 4.31 19.90
CA LYS A 178 -10.48 4.38 21.36
C LYS A 178 -10.77 3.00 21.97
N LEU A 179 -10.32 2.78 23.21
CA LEU A 179 -10.51 1.51 23.93
C LEU A 179 -11.97 1.10 24.15
N ASN A 180 -12.86 2.08 24.35
CA ASN A 180 -14.28 1.84 24.57
C ASN A 180 -14.98 1.18 23.38
N TYR A 181 -14.39 1.19 22.18
CA TYR A 181 -14.94 0.56 20.98
C TYR A 181 -14.54 -0.92 20.78
N LEU A 182 -14.01 -1.57 21.82
CA LEU A 182 -13.53 -2.96 21.73
C LEU A 182 -14.64 -3.93 21.32
N LYS A 183 -15.86 -3.76 21.86
CA LYS A 183 -17.00 -4.62 21.56
C LYS A 183 -17.41 -4.49 20.09
N GLU A 184 -17.53 -3.27 19.62
CA GLU A 184 -17.89 -2.90 18.26
C GLU A 184 -16.85 -3.41 17.25
N LEU A 185 -15.55 -3.31 17.57
CA LEU A 185 -14.49 -3.86 16.72
C LEU A 185 -14.52 -5.39 16.64
N ASN A 186 -14.81 -6.08 17.74
CA ASN A 186 -14.96 -7.55 17.70
C ASN A 186 -16.15 -7.96 16.84
N ASN A 187 -17.30 -7.29 17.00
CA ASN A 187 -18.48 -7.54 16.16
C ASN A 187 -18.19 -7.29 14.66
N LEU A 188 -17.48 -6.21 14.34
CA LEU A 188 -17.03 -5.90 12.98
C LEU A 188 -16.12 -6.98 12.41
N LYS A 189 -15.14 -7.45 13.20
CA LYS A 189 -14.21 -8.52 12.80
C LYS A 189 -14.99 -9.76 12.37
N ASP A 190 -15.95 -10.19 13.19
CA ASP A 190 -16.76 -11.38 12.90
C ASP A 190 -17.68 -11.16 11.70
N TYR A 191 -18.28 -9.98 11.57
CA TYR A 191 -19.08 -9.60 10.41
C TYR A 191 -18.30 -9.72 9.09
N TYR A 192 -17.08 -9.16 9.03
CA TYR A 192 -16.28 -9.20 7.80
C TYR A 192 -15.65 -10.58 7.52
N ILE A 193 -15.28 -11.35 8.55
CA ILE A 193 -14.80 -12.73 8.39
C ILE A 193 -15.87 -13.61 7.73
N ASN A 194 -17.13 -13.42 8.09
CA ASN A 194 -18.25 -14.23 7.60
C ASN A 194 -18.79 -13.75 6.23
N LYS A 195 -18.32 -12.63 5.71
CA LYS A 195 -18.71 -12.13 4.38
C LYS A 195 -18.15 -13.05 3.27
N LYS A 196 -19.00 -13.39 2.29
CA LYS A 196 -18.62 -14.22 1.12
C LYS A 196 -17.49 -13.58 0.31
N ASN A 197 -17.63 -12.30 -0.03
CA ASN A 197 -16.63 -11.54 -0.79
C ASN A 197 -15.83 -10.62 0.13
N LYS A 198 -14.66 -11.10 0.56
CA LYS A 198 -13.76 -10.42 1.51
C LYS A 198 -12.94 -9.32 0.83
N LYS A 199 -13.57 -8.17 0.58
CA LYS A 199 -12.86 -6.94 0.14
C LYS A 199 -12.36 -6.08 1.30
N LEU A 200 -12.85 -6.36 2.52
CA LEU A 200 -12.45 -5.74 3.76
C LEU A 200 -12.34 -6.82 4.83
N LEU A 201 -11.29 -6.75 5.66
CA LEU A 201 -11.12 -7.56 6.85
C LEU A 201 -10.49 -6.71 7.95
N ILE A 202 -10.91 -6.98 9.19
CA ILE A 202 -10.30 -6.46 10.41
C ILE A 202 -9.69 -7.66 11.13
N CYS A 203 -8.48 -7.53 11.64
CA CYS A 203 -7.81 -8.60 12.38
C CYS A 203 -6.79 -8.05 13.37
N ASN A 204 -6.29 -8.90 14.27
CA ASN A 204 -5.24 -8.57 15.24
C ASN A 204 -5.58 -7.30 16.06
N ILE A 205 -6.74 -7.32 16.71
CA ILE A 205 -7.19 -6.24 17.60
C ILE A 205 -6.37 -6.35 18.90
N GLU A 206 -5.52 -5.36 19.15
CA GLU A 206 -4.61 -5.31 20.28
C GLU A 206 -4.90 -4.07 21.14
N LYS A 207 -4.91 -4.24 22.46
CA LYS A 207 -4.90 -3.12 23.40
C LYS A 207 -3.48 -2.58 23.48
N VAL A 208 -3.34 -1.29 23.28
CA VAL A 208 -2.06 -0.59 23.37
C VAL A 208 -2.15 0.41 24.52
N ARG A 209 -1.34 0.18 25.54
CA ARG A 209 -1.23 1.06 26.72
C ARG A 209 -0.25 2.18 26.45
N ASP A 210 -0.44 3.29 27.16
CA ASP A 210 0.49 4.43 27.21
C ASP A 210 0.83 4.97 25.82
N LYS A 211 -0.14 4.91 24.89
CA LYS A 211 0.09 5.29 23.51
C LYS A 211 -1.09 6.06 22.97
N LYS A 212 -0.78 7.28 22.54
CA LYS A 212 -1.70 8.10 21.76
C LYS A 212 -2.09 7.39 20.46
N LYS A 213 -3.19 7.85 19.88
CA LYS A 213 -3.66 7.48 18.54
C LYS A 213 -2.53 7.53 17.51
N ILE A 214 -2.60 6.66 16.49
CA ILE A 214 -1.61 6.64 15.40
C ILE A 214 -1.59 7.99 14.69
N GLU A 215 -0.41 8.57 14.55
CA GLU A 215 -0.19 9.83 13.85
C GLU A 215 0.23 9.63 12.38
N LEU A 216 0.08 10.67 11.57
CA LEU A 216 0.52 10.64 10.17
C LEU A 216 2.03 10.42 10.10
N GLY A 217 2.47 9.53 9.21
CA GLY A 217 3.87 9.13 9.09
C GLY A 217 4.32 8.07 10.09
N GLU A 218 3.47 7.65 11.03
CA GLU A 218 3.82 6.71 12.10
C GLU A 218 3.89 5.23 11.62
N HIS A 219 4.72 4.93 10.62
CA HIS A 219 5.02 3.60 10.11
C HIS A 219 6.49 3.54 9.66
N TYR A 220 7.08 2.34 9.63
CA TYR A 220 8.48 2.20 9.19
C TYR A 220 8.60 2.36 7.67
N GLY A 221 7.61 1.86 6.94
CA GLY A 221 7.61 1.90 5.49
C GLY A 221 6.52 1.02 4.90
N ASN A 222 6.65 0.70 3.61
CA ASN A 222 5.70 -0.14 2.89
C ASN A 222 6.47 -1.18 2.09
N LYS A 223 6.00 -2.43 2.12
CA LYS A 223 6.43 -3.48 1.20
C LYS A 223 5.49 -3.52 0.01
N PHE A 224 6.06 -3.40 -1.18
CA PHE A 224 5.32 -3.50 -2.43
C PHE A 224 5.50 -4.89 -3.04
N ILE A 225 4.43 -5.42 -3.62
CA ILE A 225 4.51 -6.49 -4.63
C ILE A 225 3.86 -5.92 -5.90
N VAL A 226 4.61 -5.94 -6.99
CA VAL A 226 4.21 -5.36 -8.26
C VAL A 226 4.27 -6.44 -9.32
N VAL A 227 3.17 -6.60 -10.05
CA VAL A 227 3.07 -7.47 -11.23
C VAL A 227 3.00 -6.57 -12.46
N LEU A 228 3.98 -6.72 -13.34
CA LEU A 228 3.97 -6.12 -14.67
C LEU A 228 3.45 -7.16 -15.66
N ARG A 229 2.48 -6.78 -16.48
CA ARG A 229 1.87 -7.66 -17.49
C ARG A 229 2.23 -7.21 -18.89
N ASN A 230 2.18 -8.12 -19.85
CA ASN A 230 2.48 -7.85 -21.25
C ASN A 230 3.81 -7.09 -21.44
N VAL A 231 4.85 -7.55 -20.72
CA VAL A 231 6.17 -6.94 -20.76
C VAL A 231 6.78 -7.24 -22.13
N GLN A 232 6.99 -6.20 -22.93
CA GLN A 232 7.71 -6.29 -24.19
C GLN A 232 9.21 -6.23 -23.92
N ASN A 233 10.01 -6.82 -24.82
CA ASN A 233 11.48 -6.91 -24.76
C ASN A 233 12.05 -7.96 -23.79
N ASN A 234 13.22 -8.48 -24.18
CA ASN A 234 13.84 -9.71 -23.70
C ASN A 234 14.07 -9.69 -22.17
N GLU A 235 13.80 -10.81 -21.49
CA GLU A 235 13.87 -10.97 -20.03
C GLU A 235 15.22 -10.50 -19.45
N ASP A 236 16.30 -10.65 -20.23
CA ASP A 236 17.64 -10.19 -19.91
C ASP A 236 17.72 -8.68 -19.67
N TYR A 237 17.04 -7.87 -20.48
CA TYR A 237 17.00 -6.42 -20.33
C TYR A 237 16.40 -6.03 -18.97
N LEU A 238 15.27 -6.65 -18.61
CA LEU A 238 14.61 -6.41 -17.33
C LEU A 238 15.49 -6.84 -16.15
N ARG A 239 16.14 -8.01 -16.27
CA ARG A 239 17.06 -8.52 -15.24
C ARG A 239 18.22 -7.57 -15.01
N ASP A 240 18.78 -6.99 -16.07
CA ASP A 240 19.88 -6.03 -15.95
C ASP A 240 19.41 -4.71 -15.33
N ARG A 241 18.27 -4.16 -15.75
CA ARG A 241 17.69 -2.97 -15.11
C ARG A 241 17.41 -3.17 -13.62
N LEU A 242 16.91 -4.34 -13.22
CA LEU A 242 16.70 -4.67 -11.81
C LEU A 242 18.02 -4.72 -11.01
N LYS A 243 19.13 -5.17 -11.61
CA LYS A 243 20.45 -5.11 -10.97
C LYS A 243 20.90 -3.67 -10.75
N TYR A 244 20.69 -2.78 -11.73
CA TYR A 244 20.99 -1.35 -11.58
C TYR A 244 20.18 -0.71 -10.44
N ILE A 245 18.85 -0.92 -10.42
CA ILE A 245 18.00 -0.41 -9.34
C ILE A 245 18.45 -0.94 -7.98
N LYS A 246 18.83 -2.22 -7.89
CA LYS A 246 19.32 -2.80 -6.63
C LYS A 246 20.64 -2.19 -6.17
N LYS A 247 21.54 -1.86 -7.12
CA LYS A 247 22.88 -1.32 -6.81
C LYS A 247 22.85 0.17 -6.49
N TYR A 248 22.12 0.96 -7.28
CA TYR A 248 22.16 2.42 -7.23
C TYR A 248 20.89 3.06 -6.66
N GLY A 249 19.83 2.28 -6.49
CA GLY A 249 18.52 2.81 -6.10
C GLY A 249 17.81 3.53 -7.25
N PHE A 250 17.00 4.51 -6.88
CA PHE A 250 16.20 5.33 -7.79
C PHE A 250 16.00 6.72 -7.16
N ILE A 251 15.60 7.70 -7.96
CA ILE A 251 15.34 9.07 -7.48
C ILE A 251 14.00 9.10 -6.74
N ASN A 252 14.00 9.61 -5.51
CA ASN A 252 12.82 9.62 -4.64
C ASN A 252 11.86 10.78 -4.97
N TYR A 253 11.19 10.69 -6.12
CA TYR A 253 10.17 11.67 -6.52
C TYR A 253 8.85 11.51 -5.76
N PHE A 254 8.13 12.62 -5.62
CA PHE A 254 6.69 12.56 -5.39
C PHE A 254 6.02 12.10 -6.69
N GLY A 255 5.28 11.00 -6.63
CA GLY A 255 4.57 10.48 -7.81
C GLY A 255 3.34 11.30 -8.20
N MET A 256 2.90 11.16 -9.45
CA MET A 256 1.75 11.86 -10.06
C MET A 256 0.48 11.91 -9.21
N GLN A 257 0.22 10.85 -8.44
CA GLN A 257 -0.93 10.77 -7.53
C GLN A 257 -0.96 11.83 -6.42
N ARG A 258 0.11 12.59 -6.22
CA ARG A 258 0.16 13.74 -5.30
C ARG A 258 -0.27 15.06 -5.92
N PHE A 259 -0.32 15.14 -7.25
CA PHE A 259 -0.53 16.37 -8.00
C PHE A 259 -1.93 16.47 -8.63
N GLY A 260 -2.74 15.41 -8.50
CA GLY A 260 -4.05 15.31 -9.15
C GLY A 260 -3.95 14.99 -10.64
N ILE A 261 -5.08 14.62 -11.25
CA ILE A 261 -5.14 14.17 -12.65
C ILE A 261 -5.11 15.36 -13.63
N TYR A 262 -5.55 16.54 -13.18
CA TYR A 262 -5.72 17.72 -14.02
C TYR A 262 -4.78 18.84 -13.58
N LYS A 263 -4.18 19.54 -14.56
CA LYS A 263 -3.18 20.60 -14.34
C LYS A 263 -3.63 21.68 -13.35
N ASN A 264 -4.92 21.96 -13.27
CA ASN A 264 -5.50 22.98 -12.37
C ASN A 264 -5.47 22.63 -10.87
N THR A 265 -5.02 21.43 -10.50
CA THR A 265 -5.07 20.97 -9.09
C THR A 265 -3.81 21.37 -8.31
N PHE A 266 -2.63 21.38 -8.94
CA PHE A 266 -1.37 21.70 -8.24
C PHE A 266 -1.07 23.22 -8.15
N ASN A 267 -1.58 24.02 -9.10
CA ASN A 267 -1.35 25.48 -9.09
C ASN A 267 -2.11 26.23 -7.98
N LYS A 268 -2.98 25.56 -7.20
CA LYS A 268 -3.78 26.19 -6.14
C LYS A 268 -3.03 26.40 -4.82
N GLY A 269 -1.82 25.87 -4.70
CA GLY A 269 -0.96 26.01 -3.51
C GLY A 269 0.28 26.89 -3.74
N ARG A 270 0.33 27.62 -4.86
CA ARG A 270 1.36 28.65 -5.11
C ARG A 270 0.88 30.00 -4.62
#